data_AF-A0A2A2W5Z8-F1
#
_entry.id   AF-A0A2A2W5Z8-F1
#
_cell.length_a   1.000
_cell.length_b   1.000
_cell.length_c   1.000
_cell.angle_alpha   90.00
_cell.angle_beta   90.00
_cell.angle_gamma   90.00
#
_symmetry.space_group_name_H-M   'P 1'
#
loop_
_entity.id
_entity.type
_entity.pdbx_description
1 polymer ?
#
loop_
_entity_poly.entity_id
_entity_poly.type
_entity_poly.pdbx_seq_one_letter_code
_entity_poly.pdbx_strand_id
1 'polypeptide(L)'
;MRLRYSIRFLLSATAVFGVLALGLRQWMDQTTLEDVAAELNRANAKPYVWDHWNADTFLEDQVEVAHLSGEIPCVGLRFDKIKSPATLMAASKVTQATELVIRDIDSSLSLKGCDFTHLTDLHLGGATVKQLAEWLDAAGRLEDLSLALNDEMSQPDYSPIAAIKSLKVFRLSKAKVSAGDLSDLRKLPRLTHISFYSCEIDEAVFAELASFPVLSSLELQGKTCNDHTVRQLRDLQSIDSIDLSSSRVTDRGVKILSEMNHLKKLSLYDCQDITSHCVPDLSEMRFLDRLNVLKTAIENDPTLNQDPPTHLAEWIL
;
A
#
# COMPACT_ATOMS: atom_id res chain seq x y z
N MET A 1 37.34 -31.76 -27.40
CA MET A 1 38.64 -32.13 -26.80
C MET A 1 38.98 -31.04 -25.80
N ARG A 2 38.50 -31.24 -24.58
CA ARG A 2 39.33 -31.62 -23.43
C ARG A 2 40.00 -30.39 -22.81
N LEU A 3 39.50 -29.94 -21.66
CA LEU A 3 39.92 -30.46 -20.35
C LEU A 3 41.32 -29.96 -19.97
N ARG A 4 41.35 -28.73 -19.46
CA ARG A 4 42.23 -28.23 -18.39
C ARG A 4 41.37 -27.14 -17.73
N TYR A 5 40.54 -27.42 -16.72
CA TYR A 5 40.94 -27.73 -15.36
C TYR A 5 39.94 -28.68 -14.68
N SER A 6 40.35 -29.94 -14.53
CA SER A 6 39.86 -30.86 -13.49
C SER A 6 41.01 -31.04 -12.50
N ILE A 7 40.70 -31.31 -11.23
CA ILE A 7 41.57 -31.24 -10.03
C ILE A 7 41.48 -29.89 -9.29
N ARG A 8 40.24 -29.43 -9.07
CA ARG A 8 39.72 -29.20 -7.71
C ARG A 8 38.51 -30.13 -7.55
N PHE A 9 38.83 -31.40 -7.33
CA PHE A 9 37.92 -32.46 -6.90
C PHE A 9 38.39 -32.81 -5.48
N LEU A 10 37.46 -33.20 -4.59
CA LEU A 10 37.66 -33.61 -3.18
C LEU A 10 37.54 -32.50 -2.11
N LEU A 11 36.36 -31.88 -2.04
CA LEU A 11 35.60 -31.73 -0.76
C LEU A 11 34.10 -31.94 -1.05
N SER A 12 33.79 -32.99 -1.81
CA SER A 12 32.45 -33.54 -2.02
C SER A 12 32.40 -34.92 -1.36
N ALA A 13 32.09 -34.97 -0.07
CA ALA A 13 31.47 -36.09 0.67
C ALA A 13 31.74 -35.93 2.17
N THR A 14 30.66 -35.95 2.96
CA THR A 14 30.62 -36.29 4.40
C THR A 14 31.39 -35.42 5.38
N ALA A 15 30.78 -34.30 5.76
CA ALA A 15 30.61 -33.77 7.13
C ALA A 15 29.86 -32.43 6.95
N VAL A 16 28.61 -32.23 7.40
CA VAL A 16 28.02 -32.66 8.66
C VAL A 16 26.51 -32.91 8.46
N PHE A 17 26.14 -34.19 8.37
CA PHE A 17 24.96 -34.67 9.09
C PHE A 17 25.22 -34.37 10.58
N GLY A 18 24.44 -33.50 11.20
CA GLY A 18 24.68 -33.21 12.62
C GLY A 18 23.85 -32.12 13.29
N VAL A 19 23.18 -31.21 12.56
CA VAL A 19 22.17 -30.32 13.17
C VAL A 19 21.06 -29.98 12.17
N LEU A 20 19.89 -30.59 12.13
CA LEU A 20 19.30 -31.63 12.95
C LEU A 20 18.11 -32.20 12.16
N ALA A 21 18.22 -33.47 11.76
CA ALA A 21 17.11 -34.36 11.47
C ALA A 21 16.28 -34.67 12.75
N LEU A 22 16.07 -33.66 13.60
CA LEU A 22 15.31 -33.69 14.85
C LEU A 22 14.04 -32.84 14.77
N GLY A 23 13.83 -32.07 13.70
CA GLY A 23 12.50 -31.53 13.35
C GLY A 23 11.73 -32.41 12.36
N LEU A 24 12.42 -33.20 11.53
CA LEU A 24 11.81 -34.09 10.53
C LEU A 24 11.24 -35.41 11.09
N ARG A 25 11.16 -35.57 12.42
CA ARG A 25 10.71 -36.84 13.03
C ARG A 25 9.67 -36.74 14.14
N GLN A 26 9.11 -35.56 14.42
CA GLN A 26 7.99 -35.44 15.35
C GLN A 26 6.96 -34.41 14.87
N TRP A 27 6.24 -34.73 13.79
CA TRP A 27 4.76 -34.74 13.74
C TRP A 27 4.22 -34.72 12.30
N MET A 28 3.61 -35.85 11.90
CA MET A 28 2.43 -36.00 11.01
C MET A 28 2.46 -35.43 9.58
N ASP A 29 2.53 -36.31 8.57
CA ASP A 29 1.88 -36.25 7.23
C ASP A 29 1.91 -34.94 6.39
N GLN A 30 2.89 -34.05 6.59
CA GLN A 30 2.83 -32.67 6.10
C GLN A 30 3.80 -32.30 4.96
N THR A 31 3.29 -31.47 4.04
CA THR A 31 4.01 -30.69 3.02
C THR A 31 5.33 -30.13 3.56
N THR A 32 6.44 -30.38 2.87
CA THR A 32 7.77 -29.91 3.27
C THR A 32 8.01 -28.45 2.86
N LEU A 33 9.02 -27.79 3.46
CA LEU A 33 9.46 -26.45 3.01
C LEU A 33 9.90 -26.45 1.54
N GLU A 34 10.44 -27.57 1.04
CA GLU A 34 10.81 -27.76 -0.36
C GLU A 34 9.59 -27.78 -1.26
N ASP A 35 8.51 -28.43 -0.84
CA ASP A 35 7.23 -28.44 -1.57
C ASP A 35 6.62 -27.04 -1.64
N VAL A 36 6.67 -26.27 -0.54
CA VAL A 36 6.21 -24.88 -0.50
C VAL A 36 7.02 -24.01 -1.46
N ALA A 37 8.35 -24.10 -1.43
CA ALA A 37 9.22 -23.35 -2.32
C ALA A 37 8.97 -23.71 -3.81
N ALA A 38 8.76 -24.99 -4.11
CA ALA A 38 8.47 -25.45 -5.47
C ALA A 38 7.12 -24.93 -5.99
N GLU A 39 6.09 -24.86 -5.14
CA GLU A 39 4.79 -24.28 -5.51
C GLU A 39 4.87 -22.77 -5.76
N LEU A 40 5.55 -22.03 -4.89
CA LEU A 40 5.70 -20.58 -5.02
C LEU A 40 6.47 -20.20 -6.29
N ASN A 41 7.54 -20.93 -6.60
CA ASN A 41 8.31 -20.74 -7.84
C ASN A 41 7.46 -21.02 -9.08
N ARG A 42 6.62 -22.07 -9.06
CA ARG A 42 5.70 -22.39 -10.18
C ARG A 42 4.66 -21.30 -10.42
N ALA A 43 4.25 -20.61 -9.35
CA ALA A 43 3.31 -19.50 -9.42
C ALA A 43 3.96 -18.14 -9.75
N ASN A 44 5.27 -18.11 -10.04
CA ASN A 44 6.03 -16.89 -10.29
C ASN A 44 5.93 -15.86 -9.14
N ALA A 45 5.88 -16.35 -7.90
CA ALA A 45 5.90 -15.49 -6.73
C ALA A 45 7.25 -14.76 -6.63
N LYS A 46 7.21 -13.45 -6.41
CA LYS A 46 8.42 -12.63 -6.25
C LYS A 46 8.52 -12.15 -4.80
N PRO A 47 9.55 -12.55 -4.03
CA PRO A 47 9.86 -11.89 -2.76
C PRO A 47 10.36 -10.47 -3.05
N TYR A 48 10.06 -9.50 -2.18
CA TYR A 48 10.61 -8.16 -2.29
C TYR A 48 10.88 -7.54 -0.91
N VAL A 49 11.75 -6.54 -0.90
CA VAL A 49 12.03 -5.67 0.24
C VAL A 49 11.60 -4.27 -0.17
N TRP A 50 10.94 -3.56 0.74
CA TRP A 50 10.23 -2.30 0.54
C TRP A 50 11.01 -1.24 -0.25
N ASP A 51 10.35 -0.61 -1.23
CA ASP A 51 10.57 0.79 -1.58
C ASP A 51 9.30 1.36 -2.23
N HIS A 52 8.62 2.23 -1.46
CA HIS A 52 7.63 3.23 -1.86
C HIS A 52 6.53 2.82 -2.86
N TRP A 53 5.30 2.76 -2.36
CA TRP A 53 4.11 2.50 -3.17
C TRP A 53 3.79 3.70 -4.07
N ASN A 54 4.20 3.63 -5.34
CA ASN A 54 3.56 4.37 -6.42
C ASN A 54 2.69 3.36 -7.19
N ALA A 55 1.38 3.51 -7.14
CA ALA A 55 0.44 2.61 -7.83
C ALA A 55 0.65 2.59 -9.37
N ASP A 56 1.39 3.56 -9.92
CA ASP A 56 1.77 3.64 -11.33
C ASP A 56 3.20 3.17 -11.67
N THR A 57 4.07 2.88 -10.69
CA THR A 57 5.34 2.17 -10.98
C THR A 57 5.18 0.70 -10.67
N PHE A 58 4.62 -0.01 -11.65
CA PHE A 58 5.16 -1.33 -11.95
C PHE A 58 6.63 -1.11 -12.30
N LEU A 59 7.53 -1.17 -11.32
CA LEU A 59 8.92 -1.47 -11.60
C LEU A 59 8.93 -2.90 -12.16
N GLU A 60 8.75 -2.99 -13.47
CA GLU A 60 9.34 -4.03 -14.30
C GLU A 60 10.85 -3.95 -14.09
N ASP A 61 11.37 -4.42 -12.96
CA ASP A 61 12.76 -4.85 -12.87
C ASP A 61 12.96 -5.81 -11.69
N GLN A 62 13.25 -7.05 -12.09
CA GLN A 62 14.00 -8.10 -11.43
C GLN A 62 14.42 -7.84 -9.97
N VAL A 63 13.75 -8.48 -9.00
CA VAL A 63 14.42 -8.91 -7.77
C VAL A 63 14.69 -10.40 -7.92
N GLU A 64 15.95 -10.72 -8.23
CA GLU A 64 16.45 -12.09 -8.23
C GLU A 64 16.30 -12.72 -6.84
N VAL A 65 15.90 -13.98 -6.85
CA VAL A 65 15.72 -14.85 -5.68
C VAL A 65 17.02 -14.90 -4.88
N ALA A 66 17.06 -14.26 -3.72
CA ALA A 66 18.00 -14.63 -2.70
C ALA A 66 17.40 -15.77 -1.87
N HIS A 67 18.09 -16.91 -1.94
CA HIS A 67 17.77 -18.21 -1.36
C HIS A 67 16.94 -18.20 -0.08
N LEU A 68 15.88 -19.02 -0.05
CA LEU A 68 15.21 -19.53 1.16
C LEU A 68 16.15 -20.47 1.94
N SER A 69 17.31 -19.95 2.34
CA SER A 69 18.28 -20.64 3.19
C SER A 69 18.85 -19.64 4.19
N GLY A 70 18.05 -19.34 5.22
CA GLY A 70 18.49 -18.67 6.44
C GLY A 70 18.94 -17.22 6.28
N GLU A 71 18.25 -16.30 6.97
CA GLU A 71 18.69 -14.90 7.20
C GLU A 71 18.32 -13.83 6.18
N ILE A 72 17.29 -14.03 5.35
CA ILE A 72 16.62 -12.91 4.68
C ILE A 72 15.16 -12.90 5.13
N PRO A 73 14.71 -11.88 5.90
CA PRO A 73 13.31 -11.76 6.27
C PRO A 73 12.52 -11.51 4.98
N CYS A 74 11.80 -12.53 4.50
CA CYS A 74 10.80 -12.33 3.46
C CYS A 74 9.66 -11.52 4.08
N VAL A 75 9.69 -10.20 3.91
CA VAL A 75 8.68 -9.29 4.48
C VAL A 75 7.34 -9.49 3.78
N GLY A 76 7.34 -9.79 2.46
CA GLY A 76 6.13 -9.94 1.68
C GLY A 76 6.20 -10.92 0.52
N LEU A 77 5.04 -11.45 0.13
CA LEU A 77 4.83 -12.29 -1.05
C LEU A 77 4.03 -11.51 -2.11
N ARG A 78 4.54 -11.45 -3.34
CA ARG A 78 3.84 -10.81 -4.46
C ARG A 78 3.48 -11.80 -5.56
N PHE A 79 2.24 -11.68 -6.04
CA PHE A 79 1.70 -12.44 -7.14
C PHE A 79 1.01 -11.53 -8.15
N ASP A 80 1.37 -11.67 -9.43
CA ASP A 80 0.64 -11.00 -10.50
C ASP A 80 -0.75 -11.60 -10.69
N LYS A 81 -0.86 -12.92 -10.55
CA LYS A 81 -2.12 -13.66 -10.65
C LYS A 81 -2.06 -14.96 -9.84
N ILE A 82 -3.12 -15.26 -9.07
CA ILE A 82 -3.27 -16.55 -8.40
C ILE A 82 -4.57 -17.22 -8.87
N LYS A 83 -4.45 -18.47 -9.35
CA LYS A 83 -5.58 -19.31 -9.76
C LYS A 83 -5.69 -20.63 -9.01
N SER A 84 -4.70 -20.96 -8.19
CA SER A 84 -4.60 -22.27 -7.53
C SER A 84 -4.76 -22.13 -6.02
N PRO A 85 -5.76 -22.76 -5.39
CA PRO A 85 -5.86 -22.84 -3.94
C PRO A 85 -4.62 -23.46 -3.29
N ALA A 86 -3.93 -24.38 -3.97
CA ALA A 86 -2.71 -25.00 -3.46
C ALA A 86 -1.57 -23.98 -3.31
N THR A 87 -1.43 -23.05 -4.27
CA THR A 87 -0.47 -21.95 -4.18
C THR A 87 -0.79 -21.06 -3.00
N LEU A 88 -2.07 -20.76 -2.77
CA LEU A 88 -2.46 -19.90 -1.66
C LEU A 88 -2.24 -20.58 -0.30
N MET A 89 -2.55 -21.89 -0.20
CA MET A 89 -2.20 -22.68 0.98
C MET A 89 -0.69 -22.69 1.24
N ALA A 90 0.12 -22.83 0.18
CA ALA A 90 1.58 -22.77 0.30
C ALA A 90 2.05 -21.40 0.80
N ALA A 91 1.51 -20.31 0.25
CA ALA A 91 1.79 -18.95 0.71
C ALA A 91 1.43 -18.75 2.19
N SER A 92 0.28 -19.27 2.63
CA SER A 92 -0.17 -19.17 4.03
C SER A 92 0.74 -19.91 5.03
N LYS A 93 1.50 -20.91 4.55
CA LYS A 93 2.48 -21.63 5.39
C LYS A 93 3.79 -20.86 5.60
N VAL A 94 4.01 -19.75 4.91
CA VAL A 94 5.21 -18.92 5.05
C VAL A 94 5.04 -17.98 6.24
N THR A 95 5.31 -18.47 7.44
CA THR A 95 5.03 -17.76 8.71
C THR A 95 5.82 -16.46 8.92
N GLN A 96 6.87 -16.21 8.14
CA GLN A 96 7.63 -14.95 8.18
C GLN A 96 7.04 -13.87 7.27
N ALA A 97 6.20 -14.22 6.29
CA ALA A 97 5.58 -13.26 5.40
C ALA A 97 4.49 -12.49 6.16
N THR A 98 4.71 -11.20 6.35
CA THR A 98 3.74 -10.28 6.97
C THR A 98 2.90 -9.54 5.94
N GLU A 99 3.35 -9.51 4.70
CA GLU A 99 2.69 -8.85 3.58
C GLU A 99 2.31 -9.83 2.46
N LEU A 100 1.14 -9.64 1.86
CA LEU A 100 0.70 -10.37 0.67
C LEU A 100 0.09 -9.42 -0.34
N VAL A 101 0.65 -9.42 -1.54
CA VAL A 101 0.17 -8.64 -2.67
C VAL A 101 -0.27 -9.58 -3.78
N ILE A 102 -1.54 -9.49 -4.16
CA ILE A 102 -2.11 -10.23 -5.29
C ILE A 102 -2.73 -9.19 -6.22
N ARG A 103 -2.19 -9.02 -7.42
CA ARG A 103 -2.70 -8.02 -8.37
C ARG A 103 -4.04 -8.41 -9.00
N ASP A 104 -4.20 -9.68 -9.31
CA ASP A 104 -5.42 -10.22 -9.93
C ASP A 104 -5.77 -11.55 -9.27
N ILE A 105 -6.71 -11.50 -8.33
CA ILE A 105 -7.25 -12.68 -7.68
C ILE A 105 -8.37 -13.28 -8.53
N ASP A 106 -8.32 -14.60 -8.73
CA ASP A 106 -9.43 -15.31 -9.35
C ASP A 106 -10.65 -15.30 -8.42
N SER A 107 -11.81 -14.87 -8.93
CA SER A 107 -13.05 -14.78 -8.15
C SER A 107 -13.56 -16.13 -7.62
N SER A 108 -13.07 -17.25 -8.18
CA SER A 108 -13.43 -18.61 -7.75
C SER A 108 -12.54 -19.18 -6.65
N LEU A 109 -11.47 -18.46 -6.26
CA LEU A 109 -10.48 -18.97 -5.32
C LEU A 109 -11.04 -19.01 -3.89
N SER A 110 -10.96 -20.18 -3.26
CA SER A 110 -11.37 -20.38 -1.85
C SER A 110 -10.19 -20.26 -0.91
N LEU A 111 -10.43 -19.68 0.27
CA LEU A 111 -9.45 -19.56 1.34
C LEU A 111 -9.48 -20.69 2.36
N LYS A 112 -10.39 -21.65 2.20
CA LYS A 112 -10.61 -22.71 3.19
C LYS A 112 -9.31 -23.48 3.47
N GLY A 113 -8.85 -23.41 4.72
CA GLY A 113 -7.63 -24.10 5.19
C GLY A 113 -6.34 -23.31 5.03
N CYS A 114 -6.39 -22.07 4.53
CA CYS A 114 -5.26 -21.15 4.58
C CYS A 114 -5.14 -20.54 5.98
N ASP A 115 -3.92 -20.33 6.45
CA ASP A 115 -3.61 -19.67 7.73
C ASP A 115 -2.82 -18.37 7.47
N PHE A 116 -3.50 -17.22 7.55
CA PHE A 116 -2.88 -15.90 7.38
C PHE A 116 -2.76 -15.13 8.71
N THR A 117 -2.62 -15.85 9.83
CA THR A 117 -2.60 -15.24 11.17
C THR A 117 -1.41 -14.31 11.44
N HIS A 118 -0.33 -14.40 10.65
CA HIS A 118 0.85 -13.53 10.73
C HIS A 118 0.76 -12.27 9.86
N LEU A 119 -0.24 -12.21 8.98
CA LEU A 119 -0.34 -11.20 7.94
C LEU A 119 -0.85 -9.88 8.52
N THR A 120 -0.10 -8.81 8.30
CA THR A 120 -0.40 -7.44 8.71
C THR A 120 -0.78 -6.57 7.52
N ASP A 121 -0.30 -6.89 6.32
CA ASP A 121 -0.44 -6.05 5.13
C ASP A 121 -1.02 -6.88 3.98
N LEU A 122 -2.22 -6.53 3.52
CA LEU A 122 -2.95 -7.28 2.51
C LEU A 122 -3.36 -6.39 1.35
N HIS A 123 -2.87 -6.70 0.15
CA HIS A 123 -3.21 -6.00 -1.08
C HIS A 123 -3.87 -6.96 -2.06
N LEU A 124 -5.15 -6.72 -2.34
CA LEU A 124 -5.96 -7.54 -3.22
C LEU A 124 -6.46 -6.70 -4.39
N GLY A 125 -5.96 -7.00 -5.58
CA GLY A 125 -6.52 -6.54 -6.84
C GLY A 125 -7.40 -7.60 -7.48
N GLY A 126 -8.52 -7.15 -8.04
CA GLY A 126 -9.55 -7.98 -8.62
C GLY A 126 -10.43 -8.73 -7.63
N ALA A 127 -10.32 -8.44 -6.33
CA ALA A 127 -11.17 -9.05 -5.32
C ALA A 127 -12.61 -8.59 -5.43
N THR A 128 -13.53 -9.49 -5.09
CA THR A 128 -14.95 -9.16 -4.89
C THR A 128 -15.23 -8.89 -3.41
N VAL A 129 -16.27 -8.09 -3.12
CA VAL A 129 -16.74 -7.86 -1.74
C VAL A 129 -17.07 -9.17 -1.02
N LYS A 130 -17.62 -10.15 -1.75
CA LYS A 130 -17.92 -11.49 -1.20
C LYS A 130 -16.67 -12.21 -0.71
N GLN A 131 -15.56 -12.12 -1.46
CA GLN A 131 -14.29 -12.74 -1.05
C GLN A 131 -13.68 -12.03 0.14
N LEU A 132 -13.90 -10.72 0.29
CA LEU A 132 -13.34 -9.95 1.38
C LEU A 132 -13.64 -10.59 2.74
N ALA A 133 -14.88 -11.01 3.00
CA ALA A 133 -15.23 -11.66 4.27
C ALA A 133 -14.36 -12.90 4.58
N GLU A 134 -14.15 -13.79 3.60
CA GLU A 134 -13.27 -14.96 3.79
C GLU A 134 -11.82 -14.53 4.05
N TRP A 135 -11.32 -13.51 3.35
CA TRP A 135 -9.96 -12.98 3.53
C TRP A 135 -9.77 -12.37 4.92
N LEU A 136 -10.77 -11.64 5.40
CA LEU A 136 -10.75 -11.00 6.71
C LEU A 136 -10.80 -12.02 7.84
N ASP A 137 -11.59 -13.09 7.70
CA ASP A 137 -11.64 -14.18 8.67
C ASP A 137 -10.29 -14.91 8.78
N ALA A 138 -9.57 -15.04 7.67
CA ALA A 138 -8.25 -15.67 7.63
C ALA A 138 -7.13 -14.76 8.18
N ALA A 139 -7.27 -13.44 8.04
CA ALA A 139 -6.24 -12.45 8.36
C ALA A 139 -6.63 -11.62 9.61
N GLY A 140 -6.55 -12.24 10.78
CA GLY A 140 -7.02 -11.65 12.04
C GLY A 140 -6.15 -10.52 12.65
N ARG A 141 -5.05 -10.12 12.00
CA ARG A 141 -4.10 -9.11 12.51
C ARG A 141 -3.82 -7.96 11.55
N LEU A 142 -4.63 -7.80 10.51
CA LEU A 142 -4.42 -6.78 9.49
C LEU A 142 -4.31 -5.38 10.09
N GLU A 143 -3.25 -4.69 9.71
CA GLU A 143 -3.00 -3.28 10.01
C GLU A 143 -3.11 -2.43 8.73
N ASP A 144 -2.81 -3.00 7.56
CA ASP A 144 -2.89 -2.35 6.25
C ASP A 144 -3.72 -3.21 5.29
N LEU A 145 -4.77 -2.60 4.71
CA LEU A 145 -5.63 -3.26 3.74
C LEU A 145 -5.76 -2.39 2.49
N SER A 146 -5.46 -2.99 1.34
CA SER A 146 -5.60 -2.37 0.03
C SER A 146 -6.50 -3.18 -0.86
N LEU A 147 -7.51 -2.53 -1.44
CA LEU A 147 -8.46 -3.14 -2.37
C LEU A 147 -8.44 -2.41 -3.72
N ALA A 148 -8.26 -3.16 -4.81
CA ALA A 148 -8.53 -2.70 -6.17
C ALA A 148 -9.67 -3.55 -6.74
N LEU A 149 -10.89 -3.01 -6.77
CA LEU A 149 -12.08 -3.75 -7.16
C LEU A 149 -12.20 -3.82 -8.69
N ASN A 150 -12.55 -4.98 -9.24
CA ASN A 150 -12.76 -5.18 -10.68
C ASN A 150 -14.24 -5.03 -11.11
N ASP A 151 -15.17 -4.94 -10.15
CA ASP A 151 -16.60 -4.99 -10.45
C ASP A 151 -17.12 -3.57 -10.73
N GLU A 152 -17.71 -3.37 -11.91
CA GLU A 152 -18.48 -2.17 -12.30
C GLU A 152 -19.83 -2.07 -11.53
N MET A 153 -20.00 -2.85 -10.45
CA MET A 153 -21.26 -2.98 -9.71
C MET A 153 -21.55 -1.81 -8.77
N SER A 154 -22.84 -1.48 -8.68
CA SER A 154 -23.42 -0.40 -7.88
C SER A 154 -23.30 -0.69 -6.38
N GLN A 155 -22.43 0.07 -5.69
CA GLN A 155 -22.24 0.15 -4.22
C GLN A 155 -21.63 -1.10 -3.54
N PRO A 156 -20.31 -1.12 -3.30
CA PRO A 156 -19.64 -2.14 -2.49
C PRO A 156 -19.99 -2.03 -0.99
N ASP A 157 -20.18 -3.16 -0.31
CA ASP A 157 -20.39 -3.22 1.14
C ASP A 157 -19.06 -3.38 1.89
N TYR A 158 -18.60 -2.32 2.56
CA TYR A 158 -17.37 -2.30 3.36
C TYR A 158 -17.58 -2.67 4.84
N SER A 159 -18.82 -2.94 5.27
CA SER A 159 -19.12 -3.24 6.68
C SER A 159 -18.28 -4.39 7.28
N PRO A 160 -17.86 -5.44 6.54
CA PRO A 160 -17.00 -6.49 7.11
C PRO A 160 -15.64 -5.97 7.59
N ILE A 161 -15.10 -4.90 6.99
CA ILE A 161 -13.80 -4.31 7.37
C ILE A 161 -13.85 -3.76 8.79
N ALA A 162 -15.03 -3.33 9.27
CA ALA A 162 -15.20 -2.81 10.62
C ALA A 162 -14.93 -3.85 11.73
N ALA A 163 -14.84 -5.15 11.39
CA ALA A 163 -14.42 -6.20 12.30
C ALA A 163 -12.91 -6.14 12.63
N ILE A 164 -12.09 -5.55 11.76
CA ILE A 164 -10.63 -5.51 11.87
C ILE A 164 -10.17 -4.38 12.81
N LYS A 165 -10.30 -4.56 14.11
CA LYS A 165 -9.99 -3.49 15.09
C LYS A 165 -8.52 -3.06 15.12
N SER A 166 -7.63 -3.84 14.53
CA SER A 166 -6.21 -3.52 14.36
C SER A 166 -5.91 -2.59 13.18
N LEU A 167 -6.85 -2.43 12.24
CA LEU A 167 -6.62 -1.72 10.98
C LEU A 167 -6.21 -0.26 11.22
N LYS A 168 -5.08 0.13 10.63
CA LYS A 168 -4.49 1.46 10.68
C LYS A 168 -4.59 2.18 9.35
N VAL A 169 -4.49 1.42 8.26
CA VAL A 169 -4.46 1.95 6.91
C VAL A 169 -5.49 1.24 6.05
N PHE A 170 -6.32 2.02 5.37
CA PHE A 170 -7.27 1.51 4.39
C PHE A 170 -7.06 2.21 3.05
N ARG A 171 -6.76 1.45 2.01
CA ARG A 171 -6.57 1.97 0.66
C ARG A 171 -7.56 1.34 -0.29
N LEU A 172 -8.13 2.19 -1.13
CA LEU A 172 -9.09 1.78 -2.13
C LEU A 172 -8.70 2.39 -3.46
N SER A 173 -8.77 1.59 -4.51
CA SER A 173 -8.43 2.04 -5.86
C SER A 173 -9.45 1.61 -6.90
N LYS A 174 -9.61 2.45 -7.93
CA LYS A 174 -10.51 2.22 -9.08
C LYS A 174 -11.96 1.95 -8.66
N ALA A 175 -12.42 2.60 -7.60
CA ALA A 175 -13.76 2.41 -7.06
C ALA A 175 -14.56 3.72 -7.06
N LYS A 176 -15.89 3.59 -7.02
CA LYS A 176 -16.79 4.69 -6.71
C LYS A 176 -17.10 4.66 -5.21
N VAL A 177 -16.93 5.80 -4.53
CA VAL A 177 -17.16 5.98 -3.10
C VAL A 177 -18.25 7.02 -2.91
N SER A 178 -19.37 6.61 -2.32
CA SER A 178 -20.54 7.44 -2.03
C SER A 178 -20.73 7.62 -0.53
N ALA A 179 -21.55 8.60 -0.14
CA ALA A 179 -21.86 8.82 1.27
C ALA A 179 -22.49 7.58 1.92
N GLY A 180 -21.97 7.19 3.08
CA GLY A 180 -22.40 6.02 3.84
C GLY A 180 -21.54 4.78 3.63
N ASP A 181 -20.78 4.70 2.52
CA ASP A 181 -19.94 3.54 2.20
C ASP A 181 -18.91 3.26 3.30
N LEU A 182 -18.38 4.31 3.94
CA LEU A 182 -17.31 4.20 4.94
C LEU A 182 -17.81 4.28 6.39
N SER A 183 -19.14 4.28 6.58
CA SER A 183 -19.76 4.73 7.83
C SER A 183 -19.51 3.80 9.02
N ASP A 184 -19.21 2.54 8.74
CA ASP A 184 -18.80 1.57 9.75
C ASP A 184 -17.30 1.67 10.07
N LEU A 185 -16.47 2.18 9.16
CA LEU A 185 -15.03 2.30 9.36
C LEU A 185 -14.65 3.35 10.42
N ARG A 186 -15.49 4.37 10.65
CA ARG A 186 -15.29 5.34 11.76
C ARG A 186 -15.27 4.69 13.15
N LYS A 187 -15.78 3.44 13.27
CA LYS A 187 -15.75 2.65 14.51
C LYS A 187 -14.39 1.97 14.75
N LEU A 188 -13.45 2.09 13.82
CA LEU A 188 -12.11 1.51 13.93
C LEU A 188 -11.22 2.44 14.76
N PRO A 189 -10.75 2.00 15.95
CA PRO A 189 -10.08 2.88 16.90
C PRO A 189 -8.64 3.23 16.52
N ARG A 190 -8.10 2.61 15.47
CA ARG A 190 -6.71 2.78 15.02
C ARG A 190 -6.57 3.25 13.58
N LEU A 191 -7.70 3.42 12.86
CA LEU A 191 -7.70 3.80 11.45
C LEU A 191 -7.30 5.26 11.32
N THR A 192 -6.03 5.44 10.97
CA THR A 192 -5.33 6.73 10.96
C THR A 192 -5.06 7.21 9.54
N HIS A 193 -5.08 6.29 8.56
CA HIS A 193 -4.72 6.57 7.17
C HIS A 193 -5.81 6.03 6.24
N ILE A 194 -6.33 6.89 5.37
CA ILE A 194 -7.22 6.51 4.27
C ILE A 194 -6.61 7.00 2.96
N SER A 195 -6.61 6.14 1.94
CA SER A 195 -6.10 6.47 0.61
C SER A 195 -7.11 6.09 -0.47
N PHE A 196 -7.39 7.03 -1.36
CA PHE A 196 -8.21 6.82 -2.54
C PHE A 196 -7.40 7.07 -3.80
N TYR A 197 -7.17 6.01 -4.57
CA TYR A 197 -6.38 6.05 -5.79
C TYR A 197 -7.26 5.84 -7.02
N SER A 198 -7.33 6.83 -7.91
CA SER A 198 -8.17 6.73 -9.12
C SER A 198 -9.63 6.37 -8.78
N CYS A 199 -10.16 6.92 -7.69
CA CYS A 199 -11.54 6.73 -7.27
C CYS A 199 -12.43 7.90 -7.71
N GLU A 200 -13.71 7.60 -7.92
CA GLU A 200 -14.77 8.62 -8.04
C GLU A 200 -15.41 8.80 -6.66
N ILE A 201 -15.16 9.94 -6.01
CA ILE A 201 -15.61 10.20 -4.64
C ILE A 201 -16.71 11.25 -4.68
N ASP A 202 -17.86 10.94 -4.09
CA ASP A 202 -18.93 11.91 -3.87
C ASP A 202 -18.53 12.95 -2.82
N GLU A 203 -18.93 14.20 -3.03
CA GLU A 203 -18.62 15.33 -2.15
C GLU A 203 -19.09 15.12 -0.71
N ALA A 204 -20.20 14.40 -0.53
CA ALA A 204 -20.73 14.09 0.79
C ALA A 204 -19.82 13.16 1.62
N VAL A 205 -18.88 12.44 0.98
CA VAL A 205 -17.90 11.57 1.67
C VAL A 205 -16.92 12.41 2.51
N PHE A 206 -16.57 13.63 2.10
CA PHE A 206 -15.62 14.45 2.86
C PHE A 206 -16.18 14.88 4.23
N ALA A 207 -17.48 15.15 4.31
CA ALA A 207 -18.15 15.39 5.59
C ALA A 207 -18.15 14.15 6.49
N GLU A 208 -18.23 12.95 5.89
CA GLU A 208 -18.13 11.69 6.61
C GLU A 208 -16.71 11.45 7.14
N LEU A 209 -15.67 11.72 6.34
CA LEU A 209 -14.27 11.64 6.77
C LEU A 209 -13.96 12.53 7.98
N ALA A 210 -14.63 13.69 8.10
CA ALA A 210 -14.49 14.58 9.26
C ALA A 210 -14.98 13.95 10.58
N SER A 211 -15.79 12.90 10.50
CA SER A 211 -16.31 12.17 11.68
C SER A 211 -15.40 11.06 12.17
N PHE A 212 -14.26 10.80 11.50
CA PHE A 212 -13.32 9.76 11.93
C PHE A 212 -12.49 10.27 13.11
N PRO A 213 -12.53 9.59 14.27
CA PRO A 213 -12.02 10.15 15.52
C PRO A 213 -10.49 10.26 15.60
N VAL A 214 -9.77 9.49 14.77
CA VAL A 214 -8.31 9.36 14.82
C VAL A 214 -7.65 9.44 13.44
N LEU A 215 -8.38 9.87 12.40
CA LEU A 215 -7.84 9.96 11.06
C LEU A 215 -6.85 11.14 10.99
N SER A 216 -5.60 10.85 10.65
CA SER A 216 -4.51 11.83 10.59
C SER A 216 -3.92 12.00 9.19
N SER A 217 -4.08 11.01 8.31
CA SER A 217 -3.56 11.06 6.94
C SER A 217 -4.64 10.74 5.92
N LEU A 218 -4.70 11.56 4.87
CA LEU A 218 -5.62 11.39 3.76
C LEU A 218 -4.89 11.54 2.42
N GLU A 219 -4.94 10.51 1.58
CA GLU A 219 -4.39 10.53 0.23
C GLU A 219 -5.53 10.49 -0.79
N LEU A 220 -5.56 11.46 -1.69
CA LEU A 220 -6.60 11.63 -2.69
C LEU A 220 -5.96 11.83 -4.06
N GLN A 221 -5.62 10.72 -4.71
CA GLN A 221 -4.91 10.77 -5.99
C GLN A 221 -5.88 10.66 -7.18
N GLY A 222 -5.71 11.58 -8.14
CA GLY A 222 -6.36 11.56 -9.43
C GLY A 222 -7.27 12.75 -9.73
N LYS A 223 -7.93 12.69 -10.89
CA LYS A 223 -8.59 13.85 -11.54
C LYS A 223 -9.87 14.33 -10.86
N THR A 224 -10.43 13.57 -9.93
CA THR A 224 -11.62 13.95 -9.17
C THR A 224 -11.31 15.10 -8.19
N CYS A 225 -10.07 15.19 -7.73
CA CYS A 225 -9.62 16.17 -6.75
C CYS A 225 -9.32 17.52 -7.42
N ASN A 226 -9.98 18.58 -6.96
CA ASN A 226 -9.88 19.96 -7.44
C ASN A 226 -10.14 20.98 -6.31
N ASP A 227 -10.08 22.29 -6.61
CA ASP A 227 -10.26 23.37 -5.62
C ASP A 227 -11.59 23.30 -4.84
N HIS A 228 -12.66 22.78 -5.46
CA HIS A 228 -13.96 22.63 -4.80
C HIS A 228 -13.92 21.51 -3.76
N THR A 229 -13.34 20.36 -4.11
CA THR A 229 -13.14 19.26 -3.13
C THR A 229 -12.18 19.66 -2.01
N VAL A 230 -11.13 20.43 -2.32
CA VAL A 230 -10.18 20.96 -1.30
C VAL A 230 -10.89 21.83 -0.26
N ARG A 231 -11.90 22.61 -0.66
CA ARG A 231 -12.72 23.39 0.29
C ARG A 231 -13.38 22.53 1.36
N GLN A 232 -13.74 21.29 1.02
CA GLN A 232 -14.38 20.35 1.94
C GLN A 232 -13.37 19.72 2.91
N LEU A 233 -12.07 19.67 2.54
CA LEU A 233 -11.00 19.15 3.40
C LEU A 233 -10.69 20.06 4.59
N ARG A 234 -11.03 21.35 4.52
CA ARG A 234 -10.77 22.30 5.60
C ARG A 234 -11.42 21.90 6.93
N ASP A 235 -12.54 21.18 6.87
CA ASP A 235 -13.29 20.76 8.06
C ASP A 235 -12.65 19.50 8.73
N LEU A 236 -11.63 18.91 8.12
CA LEU A 236 -10.86 17.77 8.65
C LEU A 236 -9.79 18.22 9.67
N GLN A 237 -10.24 18.58 10.88
CA GLN A 237 -9.37 19.14 11.91
C GLN A 237 -8.32 18.18 12.50
N SER A 238 -8.51 16.87 12.35
CA SER A 238 -7.57 15.85 12.86
C SER A 238 -6.45 15.49 11.88
N ILE A 239 -6.58 15.87 10.60
CA ILE A 239 -5.63 15.52 9.55
C ILE A 239 -4.37 16.39 9.66
N ASP A 240 -3.20 15.76 9.77
CA ASP A 240 -1.91 16.44 9.69
C ASP A 240 -1.10 16.10 8.43
N SER A 241 -1.58 15.16 7.61
CA SER A 241 -0.96 14.75 6.35
C SER A 241 -1.99 14.65 5.21
N ILE A 242 -1.78 15.43 4.14
CA ILE A 242 -2.61 15.40 2.94
C ILE A 242 -1.73 15.14 1.71
N ASP A 243 -2.14 14.17 0.90
CA ASP A 243 -1.58 13.94 -0.42
C ASP A 243 -2.64 14.22 -1.50
N LEU A 244 -2.37 15.19 -2.37
CA LEU A 244 -3.20 15.57 -3.51
C LEU A 244 -2.46 15.37 -4.83
N SER A 245 -1.50 14.45 -4.87
CA SER A 245 -0.67 14.19 -6.04
C SER A 245 -1.49 13.90 -7.29
N SER A 246 -1.02 14.36 -8.45
CA SER A 246 -1.65 14.20 -9.75
C SER A 246 -3.14 14.63 -9.78
N SER A 247 -3.50 15.63 -8.96
CA SER A 247 -4.84 16.22 -8.92
C SER A 247 -4.96 17.46 -9.82
N ARG A 248 -6.19 18.02 -9.90
CA ARG A 248 -6.51 19.27 -10.62
C ARG A 248 -6.62 20.46 -9.67
N VAL A 249 -5.86 20.43 -8.58
CA VAL A 249 -5.75 21.56 -7.66
C VAL A 249 -4.96 22.67 -8.34
N THR A 250 -5.42 23.91 -8.16
CA THR A 250 -4.76 25.12 -8.66
C THR A 250 -4.24 25.97 -7.51
N ASP A 251 -3.60 27.10 -7.83
CA ASP A 251 -3.19 28.10 -6.82
C ASP A 251 -4.33 28.54 -5.89
N ARG A 252 -5.59 28.51 -6.37
CA ARG A 252 -6.76 28.82 -5.52
C ARG A 252 -7.01 27.75 -4.47
N GLY A 253 -6.82 26.48 -4.81
CA GLY A 253 -6.91 25.37 -3.87
C GLY A 253 -5.78 25.43 -2.85
N VAL A 254 -4.55 25.76 -3.28
CA VAL A 254 -3.42 25.97 -2.36
C VAL A 254 -3.71 27.08 -1.35
N LYS A 255 -4.30 28.19 -1.79
CA LYS A 255 -4.75 29.24 -0.86
C LYS A 255 -5.73 28.73 0.19
N ILE A 256 -6.65 27.85 -0.18
CA ILE A 256 -7.57 27.23 0.79
C ILE A 256 -6.82 26.29 1.74
N LEU A 257 -5.88 25.48 1.24
CA LEU A 257 -5.05 24.59 2.06
C LEU A 257 -4.21 25.39 3.06
N SER A 258 -3.77 26.60 2.71
CA SER A 258 -3.01 27.47 3.61
C SER A 258 -3.78 27.88 4.87
N GLU A 259 -5.12 27.79 4.85
CA GLU A 259 -5.96 28.04 6.03
C GLU A 259 -5.88 26.89 7.05
N MET A 260 -5.44 25.70 6.64
CA MET A 260 -5.27 24.50 7.46
C MET A 260 -3.96 24.56 8.27
N ASN A 261 -3.90 25.50 9.20
CA ASN A 261 -2.73 25.80 10.04
C ASN A 261 -2.32 24.70 11.03
N HIS A 262 -2.86 23.49 10.89
CA HIS A 262 -2.48 22.30 11.65
C HIS A 262 -1.78 21.24 10.78
N LEU A 263 -1.76 21.44 9.45
CA LEU A 263 -1.18 20.50 8.51
C LEU A 263 0.36 20.50 8.60
N LYS A 264 0.93 19.30 8.67
CA LYS A 264 2.38 19.08 8.78
C LYS A 264 2.98 18.51 7.51
N LYS A 265 2.21 17.77 6.71
CA LYS A 265 2.67 17.18 5.46
C LYS A 265 1.68 17.49 4.36
N LEU A 266 2.19 18.00 3.24
CA LEU A 266 1.42 18.27 2.05
C LEU A 266 2.18 17.73 0.83
N SER A 267 1.52 16.94 0.00
CA SER A 267 2.02 16.60 -1.33
C SER A 267 1.10 17.18 -2.39
N LEU A 268 1.71 17.91 -3.32
CA LEU A 268 1.13 18.48 -4.53
C LEU A 268 1.91 17.99 -5.76
N TYR A 269 2.57 16.83 -5.63
CA TYR A 269 3.37 16.25 -6.70
C TYR A 269 2.55 16.12 -7.99
N ASP A 270 3.13 16.51 -9.13
CA ASP A 270 2.47 16.38 -10.44
C ASP A 270 1.11 17.11 -10.56
N CYS A 271 0.87 18.14 -9.73
CA CYS A 271 -0.24 19.07 -9.91
C CYS A 271 0.11 20.13 -10.96
N GLN A 272 -0.29 19.87 -12.21
CA GLN A 272 0.11 20.66 -13.38
C GLN A 272 -0.44 22.10 -13.40
N ASP A 273 -1.52 22.38 -12.68
CA ASP A 273 -2.19 23.69 -12.66
C ASP A 273 -1.74 24.58 -11.47
N ILE A 274 -0.70 24.16 -10.74
CA ILE A 274 -0.08 24.92 -9.65
C ILE A 274 1.14 25.68 -10.17
N THR A 275 1.21 26.97 -9.84
CA THR A 275 2.28 27.89 -10.26
C THR A 275 2.96 28.56 -9.07
N SER A 276 4.03 29.30 -9.32
CA SER A 276 4.73 30.08 -8.29
C SER A 276 3.88 31.18 -7.67
N HIS A 277 2.70 31.50 -8.20
CA HIS A 277 1.80 32.47 -7.58
C HIS A 277 1.25 32.02 -6.22
N CYS A 278 1.20 30.72 -5.93
CA CYS A 278 0.74 30.21 -4.62
C CYS A 278 1.84 30.15 -3.54
N VAL A 279 3.09 30.45 -3.90
CA VAL A 279 4.23 30.42 -2.98
C VAL A 279 4.03 31.28 -1.72
N PRO A 280 3.47 32.51 -1.80
CA PRO A 280 3.14 33.28 -0.61
C PRO A 280 2.13 32.58 0.30
N ASP A 281 1.10 31.94 -0.26
CA ASP A 281 0.10 31.21 0.53
C ASP A 281 0.74 29.99 1.23
N LEU A 282 1.60 29.23 0.53
CA LEU A 282 2.35 28.11 1.13
C LEU A 282 3.28 28.57 2.26
N SER A 283 3.86 29.77 2.13
CA SER A 283 4.76 30.35 3.13
C SER A 283 4.05 30.69 4.46
N GLU A 284 2.72 30.84 4.45
CA GLU A 284 1.94 31.05 5.67
C GLU A 284 1.66 29.75 6.45
N MET A 285 1.92 28.57 5.86
CA MET A 285 1.73 27.27 6.50
C MET A 285 2.85 26.93 7.50
N ARG A 286 2.90 27.64 8.63
CA ARG A 286 4.03 27.61 9.58
C ARG A 286 4.29 26.28 10.30
N PHE A 287 3.36 25.33 10.21
CA PHE A 287 3.49 24.00 10.83
C PHE A 287 3.83 22.91 9.82
N LEU A 288 4.06 23.28 8.56
CA LEU A 288 4.37 22.34 7.50
C LEU A 288 5.83 21.89 7.65
N ASP A 289 6.01 20.61 8.00
CA ASP A 289 7.30 19.95 8.14
C ASP A 289 7.78 19.33 6.82
N ARG A 290 6.84 18.96 5.92
CA ARG A 290 7.15 18.37 4.60
C ARG A 290 6.22 18.92 3.54
N LEU A 291 6.80 19.42 2.45
CA LEU A 291 6.10 19.78 1.24
C LEU A 291 6.74 19.09 0.03
N ASN A 292 5.91 18.45 -0.79
CA ASN A 292 6.32 17.97 -2.11
C ASN A 292 5.58 18.75 -3.20
N VAL A 293 6.34 19.50 -4.01
CA VAL A 293 5.86 20.24 -5.19
C VAL A 293 6.62 19.83 -6.46
N LEU A 294 7.26 18.65 -6.45
CA LEU A 294 7.95 18.12 -7.62
C LEU A 294 6.96 17.85 -8.76
N LYS A 295 7.42 17.99 -10.00
CA LYS A 295 6.61 17.93 -11.22
C LYS A 295 5.47 18.96 -11.28
N THR A 296 5.59 20.08 -10.57
CA THR A 296 4.73 21.25 -10.74
C THR A 296 5.48 22.37 -11.49
N ALA A 297 4.79 23.46 -11.84
CA ALA A 297 5.47 24.62 -12.43
C ALA A 297 6.36 25.37 -11.41
N ILE A 298 6.20 25.12 -10.10
CA ILE A 298 7.04 25.70 -9.04
C ILE A 298 8.49 25.17 -9.14
N GLU A 299 8.68 23.87 -9.37
CA GLU A 299 9.99 23.21 -9.40
C GLU A 299 10.97 23.89 -10.39
N ASN A 300 10.44 24.39 -11.51
CA ASN A 300 11.22 24.95 -12.59
C ASN A 300 11.18 26.49 -12.64
N ASP A 301 10.63 27.18 -11.63
CA ASP A 301 10.52 28.63 -11.65
C ASP A 301 11.88 29.30 -11.35
N PRO A 302 12.49 30.03 -12.31
CA PRO A 302 13.81 30.64 -12.13
C PRO A 302 13.81 31.81 -11.13
N THR A 303 12.64 32.38 -10.79
CA THR A 303 12.53 33.50 -9.84
C THR A 303 12.72 33.04 -8.40
N LEU A 304 12.32 31.82 -8.08
CA LEU A 304 12.46 31.22 -6.74
C LEU A 304 13.91 30.84 -6.43
N ASN A 305 14.72 30.55 -7.45
CA ASN A 305 16.14 30.25 -7.28
C ASN A 305 16.99 31.48 -6.90
N GLN A 306 16.47 32.69 -7.12
CA GLN A 306 17.20 33.93 -6.86
C GLN A 306 16.97 34.47 -5.43
N ASP A 307 15.79 34.23 -4.87
CA ASP A 307 15.39 34.62 -3.52
C ASP A 307 14.41 33.60 -2.95
N PRO A 308 14.90 32.42 -2.50
CA PRO A 308 14.03 31.36 -2.02
C PRO A 308 13.40 31.82 -0.70
N PRO A 309 12.06 31.76 -0.52
CA PRO A 309 11.47 32.24 0.71
C PRO A 309 11.96 31.38 1.88
N THR A 310 12.14 32.01 3.04
CA THR A 310 12.95 31.48 4.17
C THR A 310 12.48 30.11 4.68
N HIS A 311 11.22 29.73 4.44
CA HIS A 311 10.63 28.44 4.80
C HIS A 311 10.55 27.42 3.65
N LEU A 312 10.87 27.83 2.41
CA LEU A 312 10.74 26.99 1.21
C LEU A 312 12.08 26.46 0.70
N ALA A 313 13.18 27.10 1.10
CA ALA A 313 14.54 26.64 0.77
C ALA A 313 14.86 25.24 1.35
N GLU A 314 14.07 24.75 2.31
CA GLU A 314 14.19 23.42 2.92
C GLU A 314 13.36 22.34 2.18
N TRP A 315 12.68 22.66 1.07
CA TRP A 315 11.69 21.79 0.41
C TRP A 315 12.23 20.75 -0.59
N ILE A 316 13.23 19.96 -0.20
CA ILE A 316 13.57 18.76 -0.98
C ILE A 316 13.65 17.54 -0.05
N LEU A 317 12.59 16.75 -0.07
CA LEU A 317 12.61 15.30 0.16
C LEU A 317 11.82 14.62 -0.94
#